data_AF-A0A482M1T7-F1
#
_entry.id   AF-A0A482M1T7-F1
#
_cell.length_a   1.000
_cell.length_b   1.000
_cell.length_c   1.000
_cell.angle_alpha   90.00
_cell.angle_beta   90.00
_cell.angle_gamma   90.00
#
_symmetry.space_group_name_H-M   'P 1'
#
loop_
_entity.id
_entity.type
_entity.pdbx_description
1 polymer ?
#
loop_
_entity_poly.entity_id
_entity_poly.type
_entity_poly.pdbx_seq_one_letter_code
_entity_poly.pdbx_strand_id
1 'polypeptide(L)'
;MNRPELIRLLGDAEPGDVILIEQVDRLTRLDDAGWETLRKQITDKQLAIVSLDLPTSHLALSSTVSDDFTRSMLKAVNGMMLDMLAAIARKDYEDRRRRQSEGISKAKAEGKYRGRVADAQKHELIRTLRLVNGKSLRETARLAGVSKMTVIRVCSSANK
;
A
#
# COMPACT_ATOMS: atom_id res chain seq x y z
N MET A 1 0.07 -2.12 3.99
CA MET A 1 -1.07 -1.51 4.74
C MET A 1 -1.58 -2.56 5.72
N ASN A 2 -1.47 -2.33 7.04
CA ASN A 2 -1.92 -3.32 8.04
C ASN A 2 -3.45 -3.43 8.03
N ARG A 3 -3.98 -4.64 7.84
CA ARG A 3 -5.40 -5.00 7.94
C ARG A 3 -5.63 -5.79 9.25
N PRO A 4 -5.68 -5.12 10.41
CA PRO A 4 -5.70 -5.80 11.70
C PRO A 4 -6.94 -6.70 11.86
N GLU A 5 -8.11 -6.26 11.40
CA GLU A 5 -9.34 -7.05 11.50
C GLU A 5 -9.35 -8.30 10.62
N LEU A 6 -8.72 -8.24 9.44
CA LEU A 6 -8.59 -9.44 8.59
C LEU A 6 -7.66 -10.46 9.26
N ILE A 7 -6.56 -10.01 9.85
CA ILE A 7 -5.62 -10.87 10.57
C ILE A 7 -6.29 -11.47 11.81
N ARG A 8 -7.09 -10.69 12.54
CA ARG A 8 -7.87 -11.17 13.69
C ARG A 8 -8.87 -12.25 13.26
N LEU A 9 -9.65 -11.98 12.22
CA LEU A 9 -10.60 -12.95 11.66
C LEU A 9 -9.90 -14.24 11.20
N LEU A 10 -8.75 -14.13 10.54
CA LEU A 10 -7.95 -15.29 10.15
C LEU A 10 -7.33 -16.01 11.36
N GLY A 11 -7.09 -15.32 12.47
CA GLY A 11 -6.66 -15.90 13.73
C GLY A 11 -7.76 -16.75 14.36
N ASP A 12 -8.97 -16.20 14.41
CA ASP A 12 -10.15 -16.81 15.02
C ASP A 12 -10.76 -17.94 14.17
N ALA A 13 -10.49 -17.98 12.86
CA ALA A 13 -11.03 -18.99 11.96
C ALA A 13 -10.44 -20.40 12.19
N GLU A 14 -11.32 -21.40 12.20
CA GLU A 14 -11.00 -22.82 12.35
C GLU A 14 -10.99 -23.56 10.99
N PRO A 15 -10.36 -24.75 10.92
CA PRO A 15 -10.34 -25.53 9.70
C PRO A 15 -11.73 -25.90 9.20
N GLY A 16 -12.04 -25.50 7.95
CA GLY A 16 -13.34 -25.74 7.32
C GLY A 16 -14.34 -24.58 7.46
N ASP A 17 -13.96 -23.49 8.12
CA ASP A 17 -14.78 -22.29 8.19
C ASP A 17 -14.93 -21.59 6.84
N VAL A 18 -16.04 -20.85 6.72
CA VAL A 18 -16.39 -20.08 5.52
C VAL A 18 -16.23 -18.59 5.79
N ILE A 19 -15.37 -17.95 5.00
CA ILE A 19 -15.26 -16.49 4.97
C ILE A 19 -16.23 -15.96 3.92
N LEU A 20 -17.28 -15.29 4.38
CA LEU A 20 -18.22 -14.58 3.52
C LEU A 20 -17.70 -13.17 3.23
N ILE A 21 -17.60 -12.82 1.96
CA ILE A 21 -17.24 -11.48 1.49
C ILE A 21 -18.31 -10.92 0.56
N GLU A 22 -18.45 -9.59 0.54
CA GLU A 22 -19.38 -8.91 -0.35
C GLU A 22 -18.93 -9.00 -1.80
N GLN A 23 -17.64 -8.71 -2.04
CA GLN A 23 -17.03 -8.67 -3.36
C GLN A 23 -15.58 -9.11 -3.28
N VAL A 24 -15.08 -9.71 -4.36
CA VAL A 24 -13.72 -10.27 -4.36
C VAL A 24 -12.63 -9.19 -4.36
N ASP A 25 -12.92 -7.98 -4.84
CA ASP A 25 -11.98 -6.86 -4.85
C ASP A 25 -11.53 -6.44 -3.44
N ARG A 26 -12.29 -6.80 -2.40
CA ARG A 26 -11.94 -6.55 -1.00
C ARG A 26 -10.66 -7.28 -0.62
N LEU A 27 -10.38 -8.44 -1.21
CA LEU A 27 -9.15 -9.20 -0.98
C LEU A 27 -8.01 -8.77 -1.92
N THR A 28 -8.29 -8.29 -3.14
CA THR A 28 -7.25 -7.97 -4.15
C THR A 28 -6.52 -6.65 -3.94
N ARG A 29 -6.97 -5.79 -3.02
CA ARG A 29 -6.26 -4.55 -2.65
C ARG A 29 -5.04 -4.77 -1.75
N LEU A 30 -4.66 -6.01 -1.49
CA LEU A 30 -3.40 -6.35 -0.82
C LEU A 30 -2.20 -6.07 -1.73
N ASP A 31 -1.05 -5.81 -1.13
CA ASP A 31 0.23 -5.89 -1.82
C ASP A 31 0.58 -7.37 -2.10
N ASP A 32 1.50 -7.62 -3.04
CA ASP A 32 1.84 -8.99 -3.45
C ASP A 32 2.22 -9.88 -2.25
N ALA A 33 2.98 -9.34 -1.31
CA ALA A 33 3.40 -10.04 -0.09
C ALA A 33 2.22 -10.35 0.87
N GLY A 34 1.29 -9.40 1.03
CA GLY A 34 0.09 -9.59 1.84
C GLY A 34 -0.87 -10.61 1.22
N TRP A 35 -0.98 -10.62 -0.12
CA TRP A 35 -1.78 -11.60 -0.85
C TRP A 35 -1.23 -13.02 -0.71
N GLU A 36 0.08 -13.19 -0.85
CA GLU A 36 0.72 -14.50 -0.74
C GLU A 36 0.61 -15.08 0.67
N THR A 37 0.74 -14.21 1.69
CA THR A 37 0.50 -14.58 3.09
C THR A 37 -0.95 -15.00 3.33
N LEU A 38 -1.91 -14.24 2.80
CA LEU A 38 -3.34 -14.55 2.90
C LEU A 38 -3.66 -15.88 2.22
N ARG A 39 -3.21 -16.08 0.98
CA ARG A 39 -3.40 -17.32 0.22
C ARG A 39 -2.87 -18.52 0.99
N LYS A 40 -1.68 -18.39 1.59
CA LYS A 40 -1.08 -19.45 2.40
C LYS A 40 -1.95 -19.76 3.62
N GLN A 41 -2.38 -18.76 4.38
CA GLN A 41 -3.23 -18.97 5.56
C GLN A 41 -4.57 -19.62 5.21
N ILE A 42 -5.23 -19.19 4.14
CA ILE A 42 -6.49 -19.77 3.66
C ILE A 42 -6.29 -21.23 3.24
N THR A 43 -5.18 -21.54 2.57
CA THR A 43 -4.87 -22.91 2.12
C THR A 43 -4.53 -23.81 3.30
N ASP A 44 -3.68 -23.35 4.22
CA ASP A 44 -3.23 -24.10 5.41
C ASP A 44 -4.41 -24.41 6.33
N LYS A 45 -5.32 -23.45 6.54
CA LYS A 45 -6.54 -23.61 7.34
C LYS A 45 -7.72 -24.18 6.54
N GLN A 46 -7.55 -24.52 5.26
CA GLN A 46 -8.63 -25.05 4.41
C GLN A 46 -9.92 -24.19 4.45
N LEU A 47 -9.76 -22.87 4.52
CA LEU A 47 -10.89 -21.94 4.61
C LEU A 47 -11.57 -21.83 3.23
N ALA A 48 -12.90 -21.81 3.23
CA ALA A 48 -13.67 -21.56 2.03
C ALA A 48 -13.98 -20.06 1.91
N ILE A 49 -13.70 -19.45 0.76
CA ILE A 49 -14.13 -18.08 0.49
C ILE A 49 -15.43 -18.15 -0.30
N VAL A 50 -16.48 -17.54 0.22
CA VAL A 50 -17.76 -17.39 -0.48
C VAL A 50 -17.98 -15.90 -0.69
N SER A 51 -18.26 -15.53 -1.94
CA SER A 51 -18.53 -14.16 -2.31
C SER A 51 -19.92 -14.04 -2.93
N LEU A 52 -20.65 -12.97 -2.61
CA LEU A 52 -21.99 -12.74 -3.14
C LEU A 52 -22.00 -12.46 -4.66
N ASP A 53 -20.89 -11.93 -5.18
CA ASP A 53 -20.68 -11.67 -6.61
C ASP A 53 -20.25 -12.92 -7.42
N LEU A 54 -20.01 -14.06 -6.75
CA LEU A 54 -19.74 -15.34 -7.39
C LEU A 54 -20.94 -16.29 -7.25
N PRO A 55 -21.33 -16.99 -8.32
CA PRO A 55 -22.52 -17.85 -8.33
C PRO A 55 -22.33 -19.19 -7.57
N THR A 56 -21.50 -19.22 -6.52
CA THR A 56 -21.31 -20.40 -5.66
C THR A 56 -22.19 -20.38 -4.41
N SER A 57 -22.88 -19.26 -4.15
CA SER A 57 -23.65 -19.00 -2.93
C SER A 57 -24.78 -20.00 -2.63
N HIS A 58 -25.27 -20.77 -3.62
CA HIS A 58 -26.38 -21.70 -3.39
C HIS A 58 -25.97 -23.18 -3.27
N LEU A 59 -24.79 -23.55 -3.77
CA LEU A 59 -24.30 -24.95 -3.75
C LEU A 59 -23.51 -25.28 -2.48
N ALA A 60 -22.79 -24.31 -1.91
CA ALA A 60 -22.04 -24.49 -0.67
C ALA A 60 -22.92 -24.48 0.60
N LEU A 61 -24.07 -23.80 0.54
CA LEU A 61 -25.03 -23.67 1.66
C LEU A 61 -26.20 -24.65 1.60
N SER A 62 -26.38 -25.35 0.47
CA SER A 62 -27.34 -26.45 0.37
C SER A 62 -26.83 -27.62 1.19
N SER A 63 -27.42 -27.81 2.38
CA SER A 63 -27.20 -28.92 3.31
C SER A 63 -27.59 -30.31 2.77
N THR A 64 -27.67 -30.46 1.45
CA THR A 64 -28.19 -31.65 0.75
C THR A 64 -27.16 -32.28 -0.19
N VAL A 65 -25.86 -32.08 0.05
CA VAL A 65 -24.82 -32.73 -0.77
C VAL A 65 -23.80 -33.44 0.13
N SER A 66 -24.17 -34.65 0.51
CA SER A 66 -23.32 -35.65 1.16
C SER A 66 -22.29 -36.27 0.20
N ASP A 67 -21.80 -35.52 -0.78
CA ASP A 67 -20.98 -36.07 -1.86
C ASP A 67 -19.57 -35.48 -1.82
N ASP A 68 -18.59 -36.35 -1.55
CA ASP A 68 -17.17 -36.03 -1.47
C ASP A 68 -16.67 -35.38 -2.77
N PHE A 69 -17.34 -35.73 -3.89
CA PHE A 69 -17.18 -35.11 -5.19
C PHE A 69 -17.48 -33.61 -5.18
N THR A 70 -18.58 -33.17 -4.58
CA THR A 70 -18.95 -31.75 -4.52
C THR A 70 -18.01 -30.96 -3.64
N ARG A 71 -17.53 -31.54 -2.54
CA ARG A 71 -16.49 -30.92 -1.70
C ARG A 71 -15.19 -30.70 -2.47
N SER A 72 -14.77 -31.72 -3.23
CA SER A 72 -13.56 -31.65 -4.06
C SER A 72 -13.70 -30.62 -5.19
N MET A 73 -14.88 -30.55 -5.82
CA MET A 73 -15.20 -29.55 -6.84
C MET A 73 -15.20 -28.12 -6.28
N LEU A 74 -15.81 -27.88 -5.12
CA LEU A 74 -15.80 -26.58 -4.44
C LEU A 74 -14.38 -26.16 -4.06
N LYS A 75 -13.54 -27.10 -3.59
CA LYS A 75 -12.13 -26.86 -3.29
C LYS A 75 -11.34 -26.46 -4.53
N ALA A 76 -11.56 -27.14 -5.66
CA ALA A 76 -10.92 -26.82 -6.94
C ALA A 76 -11.32 -25.42 -7.44
N VAL A 77 -12.61 -25.07 -7.35
CA VAL A 77 -13.12 -23.75 -7.74
C VAL A 77 -12.53 -22.65 -6.85
N ASN A 78 -12.46 -22.86 -5.53
CA ASN A 78 -11.82 -21.91 -4.61
C ASN A 78 -10.34 -21.72 -4.93
N GLY A 79 -9.61 -22.79 -5.26
CA GLY A 79 -8.22 -22.71 -5.69
C GLY A 79 -8.04 -21.87 -6.96
N MET A 80 -8.84 -22.15 -8.00
CA MET A 80 -8.80 -21.39 -9.26
C MET A 80 -9.19 -19.93 -9.07
N MET A 81 -10.16 -19.65 -8.21
CA MET A 81 -10.56 -18.28 -7.86
C MET A 81 -9.39 -17.54 -7.21
N LEU A 82 -8.71 -18.14 -6.23
CA LEU A 82 -7.52 -17.57 -5.62
C LEU A 82 -6.40 -17.31 -6.65
N ASP A 83 -6.19 -18.23 -7.59
CA ASP A 83 -5.21 -18.03 -8.67
C ASP A 83 -5.58 -16.88 -9.61
N MET A 84 -6.86 -16.76 -9.99
CA MET A 84 -7.35 -15.64 -10.80
C MET A 84 -7.17 -14.31 -10.09
N LEU A 85 -7.48 -14.23 -8.80
CA LEU A 85 -7.31 -13.01 -7.99
C LEU A 85 -5.84 -12.62 -7.85
N ALA A 86 -4.96 -13.60 -7.69
CA ALA A 86 -3.52 -13.37 -7.68
C ALA A 86 -3.05 -12.73 -9.00
N ALA A 87 -3.55 -13.25 -10.13
CA ALA A 87 -3.21 -12.73 -11.46
C ALA A 87 -3.74 -11.30 -11.67
N ILE A 88 -4.96 -11.00 -11.24
CA ILE A 88 -5.55 -9.66 -11.31
C ILE A 88 -4.75 -8.68 -10.44
N ALA A 89 -4.44 -9.05 -9.20
CA ALA A 89 -3.67 -8.20 -8.28
C ALA A 89 -2.29 -7.84 -8.87
N ARG A 90 -1.59 -8.82 -9.47
CA ARG A 90 -0.31 -8.59 -10.15
C ARG A 90 -0.45 -7.65 -11.33
N LYS A 91 -1.45 -7.88 -12.20
CA LYS A 91 -1.72 -7.02 -13.36
C LYS A 91 -2.01 -5.57 -12.94
N ASP A 92 -2.86 -5.39 -11.92
CA ASP A 92 -3.22 -4.07 -11.39
C ASP A 92 -2.00 -3.34 -10.82
N TYR A 93 -1.09 -4.05 -10.15
CA TYR A 93 0.17 -3.49 -9.65
C TYR A 93 1.07 -3.01 -10.79
N GLU A 94 1.28 -3.84 -11.81
CA GLU A 94 2.05 -3.49 -13.00
C GLU A 94 1.44 -2.29 -13.73
N ASP A 95 0.11 -2.29 -13.91
CA ASP A 95 -0.62 -1.20 -14.56
C ASP A 95 -0.53 0.12 -13.78
N ARG A 96 -0.58 0.07 -12.44
CA ARG A 96 -0.38 1.26 -11.60
C ARG A 96 1.04 1.80 -11.76
N ARG A 97 2.06 0.94 -11.74
CA ARG A 97 3.46 1.34 -11.89
C ARG A 97 3.73 1.94 -13.27
N ARG A 98 3.18 1.32 -14.33
CA ARG A 98 3.26 1.84 -15.70
C ARG A 98 2.64 3.23 -15.79
N ARG A 99 1.38 3.41 -15.35
CA ARG A 99 0.70 4.71 -15.38
C ARG A 99 1.42 5.78 -14.56
N GLN A 100 1.97 5.42 -13.40
CA GLN A 100 2.77 6.33 -12.60
C GLN A 100 4.02 6.77 -13.36
N SER A 101 4.73 5.84 -14.01
CA SER A 101 5.93 6.16 -14.79
C SER A 101 5.63 7.08 -15.98
N GLU A 102 4.53 6.84 -16.70
CA GLU A 102 4.06 7.68 -17.79
C GLU A 102 3.67 9.08 -17.30
N GLY A 103 2.95 9.16 -16.18
CA GLY A 103 2.59 10.42 -15.53
C GLY A 103 3.81 11.22 -15.08
N ILE A 104 4.83 10.56 -14.51
CA ILE A 104 6.10 11.18 -14.14
C ILE A 104 6.82 11.71 -15.39
N SER A 105 6.93 10.90 -16.45
CA SER A 105 7.59 11.30 -17.70
C SER A 105 6.90 12.50 -18.34
N LYS A 106 5.56 12.50 -18.41
CA LYS A 106 4.79 13.64 -18.91
C LYS A 106 4.98 14.89 -18.06
N ALA A 107 4.89 14.78 -16.74
CA ALA A 107 5.08 15.93 -15.85
C ALA A 107 6.54 16.44 -15.82
N LYS A 108 7.54 15.58 -16.10
CA LYS A 108 8.93 16.00 -16.33
C LYS A 108 9.07 16.77 -17.65
N ALA A 109 8.47 16.28 -18.73
CA ALA A 109 8.46 16.98 -20.02
C ALA A 109 7.77 18.35 -19.93
N GLU A 110 6.69 18.45 -19.16
CA GLU A 110 5.97 19.71 -18.87
C GLU A 110 6.69 20.60 -17.83
N GLY A 111 7.86 20.20 -17.30
CA GLY A 111 8.63 21.00 -16.33
C GLY A 111 7.98 21.19 -14.96
N LYS A 112 6.99 20.36 -14.58
CA LYS A 112 6.26 20.47 -13.30
C LYS A 112 7.11 20.06 -12.09
N TYR A 113 8.10 19.18 -12.29
CA TYR A 113 9.02 18.77 -11.23
C TYR A 113 10.09 19.85 -10.98
N ARG A 114 9.81 20.77 -10.05
CA ARG A 114 10.74 21.85 -9.64
C ARG A 114 11.59 21.51 -8.40
N GLY A 115 11.55 20.25 -7.95
CA GLY A 115 12.21 19.81 -6.73
C GLY A 115 11.57 20.39 -5.47
N ARG A 116 12.28 20.29 -4.34
CA ARG A 116 11.84 20.85 -3.06
C ARG A 116 12.00 22.37 -3.11
N VAL A 117 10.88 23.10 -3.03
CA VAL A 117 10.88 24.57 -2.95
C VAL A 117 11.52 25.00 -1.62
N ALA A 118 12.41 25.98 -1.68
CA ALA A 118 13.06 26.55 -0.52
C ALA A 118 12.04 27.26 0.39
N ASP A 119 12.19 27.11 1.70
CA ASP A 119 11.39 27.81 2.69
C ASP A 119 11.92 29.25 2.82
N ALA A 120 11.24 30.19 2.14
CA ALA A 120 11.66 31.58 2.05
C ALA A 120 11.73 32.25 3.43
N GLN A 121 10.80 31.93 4.33
CA GLN A 121 10.78 32.50 5.68
C GLN A 121 11.97 32.04 6.51
N LYS A 122 12.29 30.74 6.46
CA LYS A 122 13.48 30.21 7.15
C LYS A 122 14.77 30.75 6.56
N HIS A 123 14.83 30.93 5.24
CA HIS A 123 16.01 31.51 4.59
C HIS A 123 16.21 32.97 5.02
N GLU A 124 15.15 33.75 5.11
CA GLU A 124 15.24 35.14 5.59
C GLU A 124 15.67 35.21 7.06
N LEU A 125 15.06 34.40 7.93
CA LEU A 125 15.45 34.31 9.34
C LEU A 125 16.94 33.96 9.52
N ILE A 126 17.46 33.02 8.70
CA ILE A 126 18.88 32.67 8.69
C ILE A 126 19.73 33.88 8.27
N ARG A 127 19.33 34.64 7.24
CA ARG A 127 20.04 35.85 6.82
C ARG A 127 20.07 36.91 7.91
N THR A 128 18.93 37.21 8.53
CA THR A 128 18.88 38.21 9.62
C THR A 128 19.76 37.79 10.80
N LEU A 129 19.65 36.54 11.26
CA LEU A 129 20.44 36.06 12.40
C LEU A 129 21.94 36.03 12.10
N ARG A 130 22.33 35.71 10.86
CA ARG A 130 23.73 35.50 10.48
C ARG A 130 24.42 36.75 9.97
N LEU A 131 23.82 37.44 9.01
CA LEU A 131 24.40 38.59 8.31
C LEU A 131 24.20 39.89 9.08
N VAL A 132 23.04 40.06 9.72
CA VAL A 132 22.74 41.30 10.48
C VAL A 132 23.20 41.16 11.94
N ASN A 133 22.90 40.04 12.59
CA ASN A 133 23.15 39.86 14.03
C ASN A 133 24.44 39.12 14.37
N GLY A 134 25.24 38.69 13.38
CA GLY A 134 26.56 38.07 13.58
C GLY A 134 26.57 36.72 14.33
N LYS A 135 25.43 36.03 14.46
CA LYS A 135 25.29 34.81 15.28
C LYS A 135 26.08 33.62 14.70
N SER A 136 26.55 32.72 15.56
CA SER A 136 27.33 31.53 15.15
C SER A 136 26.48 30.49 14.38
N LEU A 137 27.10 29.64 13.54
CA LEU A 137 26.37 28.70 12.66
C LEU A 137 25.47 27.76 13.44
N ARG A 138 25.95 27.31 14.61
CA ARG A 138 25.20 26.42 15.51
C ARG A 138 24.04 27.14 16.19
N GLU A 139 24.25 28.39 16.59
CA GLU A 139 23.23 29.19 17.25
C GLU A 139 22.12 29.59 16.29
N THR A 140 22.46 30.01 15.07
CA THR A 140 21.48 30.28 13.99
C THR A 140 20.69 29.03 13.62
N ALA A 141 21.34 27.87 13.52
CA ALA A 141 20.66 26.60 13.23
C ALA A 141 19.64 26.24 14.32
N ARG A 142 20.01 26.42 15.59
CA ARG A 142 19.12 26.19 16.74
C ARG A 142 17.93 27.15 16.73
N LEU A 143 18.17 28.44 16.54
CA LEU A 143 17.13 29.48 16.57
C LEU A 143 16.17 29.41 15.37
N ALA A 144 16.67 29.04 14.20
CA ALA A 144 15.86 28.89 12.98
C ALA A 144 15.23 27.48 12.83
N GLY A 145 15.50 26.55 13.75
CA GLY A 145 14.95 25.19 13.70
C GLY A 145 15.40 24.38 12.48
N VAL A 146 16.62 24.60 12.00
CA VAL A 146 17.16 23.95 10.79
C VAL A 146 18.51 23.28 11.07
N SER A 147 18.92 22.36 10.19
CA SER A 147 20.26 21.78 10.26
C SER A 147 21.34 22.84 10.01
N LYS A 148 22.53 22.66 10.61
CA LYS A 148 23.71 23.48 10.35
C LYS A 148 24.04 23.55 8.84
N MET A 149 23.83 22.46 8.12
CA MET A 149 24.07 22.37 6.67
C MET A 149 23.13 23.27 5.87
N THR A 150 21.88 23.43 6.30
CA THR A 150 20.94 24.38 5.69
C THR A 150 21.42 25.82 5.88
N VAL A 151 21.92 26.18 7.07
CA VAL A 151 22.48 27.52 7.34
C VAL A 151 23.68 27.81 6.43
N ILE A 152 24.65 26.88 6.34
CA ILE A 152 25.83 27.03 5.47
C ILE A 152 25.40 27.21 4.01
N ARG A 153 24.49 26.36 3.51
CA ARG A 153 23.99 26.42 2.13
C ARG A 153 23.34 27.77 1.83
N VAL A 154 22.46 28.25 2.70
CA VAL A 154 21.79 29.56 2.53
C VAL A 154 22.78 30.73 2.53
N CYS A 155 23.79 30.68 3.40
CA CYS A 155 24.83 31.71 3.44
C CYS A 155 25.74 31.66 2.20
N SER A 156 26.10 30.46 1.71
CA SER A 156 26.92 30.30 0.51
C SER A 156 26.20 30.74 -0.77
N SER A 157 24.88 30.59 -0.83
CA SER A 157 24.07 31.06 -1.96
C SER A 157 23.84 32.58 -1.98
N ALA A 158 24.11 33.29 -0.88
CA ALA A 158 23.98 34.74 -0.80
C ALA A 158 25.24 35.49 -1.25
N ASN A 159 26.38 34.79 -1.43
CA ASN A 159 27.64 35.34 -1.91
C ASN A 159 27.84 35.16 -3.44
N LYS A 160 26.79 34.77 -4.16
CA LYS A 160 26.73 34.71 -5.62
C LYS A 160 25.70 35.72 -6.10
#